data_AF-A0A0D9NSG6-F1
#
_entry.id   AF-A0A0D9NSG6-F1
#
_cell.length_a   1.000
_cell.length_b   1.000
_cell.length_c   1.000
_cell.angle_alpha   90.00
_cell.angle_beta   90.00
_cell.angle_gamma   90.00
#
_symmetry.space_group_name_H-M   'P 1'
#
loop_
_entity.id
_entity.type
_entity.pdbx_description
1 polymer ?
#
loop_
_entity_poly.entity_id
_entity_poly.type
_entity_poly.pdbx_seq_one_letter_code
_entity_poly.pdbx_strand_id
1 'polypeptide(L)'
;MQSELAHERASLSPSQFSDSDFEESRRKNEDPALESEVITSVLPILCGNSSIHNQQNVLFTELEPITNSGAIQPKPDFFDGACLGDLDQNIRNNEGILSAAIPTKHPNVPVVPNFFLEVQGPDGNASVAQRQACYDGAYGTRAIHALQNYKETDPIYDGNAYTYSSTYYAGTGTLQLYAHHVTAPATVNERPQYHMTQIDGWQMTGCECQSHPSYAKRARRGRRASATARFEDEDETEAISSYVNKGSPNPGQESPNLKAPMQKRSRPSTSPPFYSKHSKRNH
;
A
#
# COMPACT_ATOMS: atom_id res chain seq x y z
N MET A 1 11.07 5.61 7.09
CA MET A 1 10.66 4.28 7.60
C MET A 1 10.35 4.23 9.11
N GLN A 2 11.27 3.95 10.05
CA GLN A 2 10.85 3.72 11.47
C GLN A 2 10.31 4.98 12.21
N SER A 3 10.77 6.18 11.86
CA SER A 3 10.42 7.44 12.55
C SER A 3 9.02 7.96 12.19
N GLU A 4 8.60 7.75 10.95
CA GLU A 4 7.29 8.19 10.43
C GLU A 4 6.20 7.14 10.59
N LEU A 5 6.53 5.94 11.11
CA LEU A 5 5.57 4.96 11.61
C LEU A 5 5.21 5.17 13.09
N ALA A 6 5.75 6.22 13.75
CA ALA A 6 5.59 6.48 15.18
C ALA A 6 4.62 7.63 15.58
N HIS A 7 4.32 8.60 14.71
CA HIS A 7 3.43 9.75 15.01
C HIS A 7 1.92 9.37 15.00
N GLU A 8 1.17 9.64 16.07
CA GLU A 8 -0.25 9.28 16.17
C GLU A 8 -1.15 10.15 15.26
N ARG A 9 -2.10 9.53 14.55
CA ARG A 9 -3.20 10.26 13.88
C ARG A 9 -4.22 10.71 14.93
N ALA A 10 -4.65 11.97 14.86
CA ALA A 10 -5.67 12.53 15.74
C ALA A 10 -7.02 11.79 15.65
N SER A 11 -7.36 11.24 14.48
CA SER A 11 -8.62 10.50 14.22
C SER A 11 -8.79 9.21 15.01
N LEU A 12 -7.69 8.71 15.58
CA LEU A 12 -7.69 7.47 16.36
C LEU A 12 -7.25 7.71 17.81
N SER A 13 -7.19 8.97 18.26
CA SER A 13 -7.02 9.29 19.68
C SER A 13 -8.07 8.53 20.54
N PRO A 14 -7.77 8.15 21.79
CA PRO A 14 -8.74 7.50 22.68
C PRO A 14 -10.07 8.28 22.85
N SER A 15 -10.07 9.58 22.52
CA SER A 15 -11.26 10.42 22.47
C SER A 15 -12.17 10.19 21.25
N GLN A 16 -11.74 9.44 20.22
CA GLN A 16 -12.49 9.22 18.97
C GLN A 16 -12.74 7.75 18.62
N PHE A 17 -12.17 6.79 19.37
CA PHE A 17 -12.46 5.37 19.20
C PHE A 17 -12.55 4.72 20.58
N SER A 18 -13.77 4.42 21.00
CA SER A 18 -14.12 3.93 22.33
C SER A 18 -14.03 2.41 22.45
N ASP A 19 -14.06 1.90 23.69
CA ASP A 19 -14.17 0.46 23.95
C ASP A 19 -15.47 -0.13 23.37
N SER A 20 -16.56 0.65 23.36
CA SER A 20 -17.80 0.26 22.70
C SER A 20 -17.64 0.12 21.18
N ASP A 21 -16.89 1.01 20.53
CA ASP A 21 -16.62 0.90 19.09
C ASP A 21 -15.75 -0.34 18.80
N PHE A 22 -14.84 -0.68 19.73
CA PHE A 22 -14.05 -1.90 19.62
C PHE A 22 -14.92 -3.15 19.75
N GLU A 23 -15.76 -3.23 20.76
CA GLU A 23 -16.68 -4.36 20.95
C GLU A 23 -17.68 -4.48 19.79
N GLU A 24 -18.16 -3.37 19.24
CA GLU A 24 -18.98 -3.37 18.02
C GLU A 24 -18.20 -3.93 16.83
N SER A 25 -16.94 -3.54 16.65
CA SER A 25 -16.09 -4.06 15.57
C SER A 25 -15.83 -5.56 15.69
N ARG A 26 -15.69 -6.09 16.91
CA ARG A 26 -15.55 -7.53 17.16
C ARG A 26 -16.80 -8.30 16.80
N ARG A 27 -17.98 -7.81 17.22
CA ARG A 27 -19.27 -8.43 16.85
C ARG A 27 -19.45 -8.46 15.34
N LYS A 28 -19.18 -7.34 14.66
CA LYS A 28 -19.22 -7.26 13.20
C LYS A 28 -18.26 -8.20 12.49
N ASN A 29 -17.20 -8.68 13.15
CA ASN A 29 -16.34 -9.73 12.62
C ASN A 29 -16.85 -11.15 12.93
N GLU A 30 -17.47 -11.36 14.09
CA GLU A 30 -17.94 -12.67 14.56
C GLU A 30 -19.28 -13.08 13.93
N ASP A 31 -20.14 -12.11 13.59
CA ASP A 31 -21.49 -12.35 13.07
C ASP A 31 -21.57 -12.86 11.61
N PRO A 32 -20.74 -12.40 10.66
CA PRO A 32 -20.83 -12.81 9.26
C PRO A 32 -20.61 -14.31 9.05
N ALA A 33 -21.45 -14.94 8.21
CA ALA A 33 -21.24 -16.31 7.73
C ALA A 33 -20.60 -16.35 6.33
N LEU A 34 -20.73 -15.25 5.57
CA LEU A 34 -20.28 -15.15 4.18
C LEU A 34 -19.26 -14.02 3.99
N GLU A 35 -18.40 -14.15 2.98
CA GLU A 35 -17.43 -13.13 2.60
C GLU A 35 -18.08 -11.78 2.26
N SER A 36 -19.21 -11.79 1.55
CA SER A 36 -19.97 -10.58 1.22
C SER A 36 -20.49 -9.83 2.46
N GLU A 37 -20.84 -10.57 3.52
CA GLU A 37 -21.25 -9.99 4.79
C GLU A 37 -20.05 -9.37 5.53
N VAL A 38 -18.87 -9.99 5.46
CA VAL A 38 -17.63 -9.41 5.99
C VAL A 38 -17.26 -8.13 5.24
N ILE A 39 -17.33 -8.13 3.91
CA ILE A 39 -17.12 -6.93 3.09
C ILE A 39 -18.08 -5.83 3.54
N THR A 40 -19.37 -6.12 3.71
CA THR A 40 -20.35 -5.09 4.07
C THR A 40 -20.15 -4.55 5.51
N SER A 41 -19.74 -5.40 6.45
CA SER A 41 -19.70 -5.06 7.88
C SER A 41 -18.34 -4.59 8.38
N VAL A 42 -17.25 -5.21 7.92
CA VAL A 42 -15.89 -4.99 8.41
C VAL A 42 -15.11 -4.02 7.53
N LEU A 43 -15.25 -4.10 6.20
CA LEU A 43 -14.51 -3.24 5.27
C LEU A 43 -14.67 -1.74 5.59
N PRO A 44 -15.87 -1.20 5.89
CA PRO A 44 -16.02 0.21 6.25
C PRO A 44 -15.22 0.60 7.51
N ILE A 45 -15.05 -0.32 8.47
CA ILE A 45 -14.27 -0.10 9.69
C ILE A 45 -12.78 -0.03 9.36
N LEU A 46 -12.31 -0.91 8.47
CA LEU A 46 -10.93 -0.96 8.01
C LEU A 46 -10.56 0.28 7.18
N CYS A 47 -11.42 0.65 6.23
CA CYS A 47 -11.22 1.82 5.38
C CYS A 47 -11.33 3.14 6.16
N GLY A 48 -12.26 3.19 7.13
CA GLY A 48 -12.59 4.39 7.88
C GLY A 48 -13.11 5.51 6.97
N ASN A 49 -13.07 6.75 7.47
CA ASN A 49 -13.47 7.93 6.72
C ASN A 49 -12.29 8.43 5.87
N SER A 50 -12.07 7.78 4.72
CA SER A 50 -11.08 8.19 3.73
C SER A 50 -11.73 9.06 2.65
N SER A 51 -11.05 10.12 2.22
CA SER A 51 -11.44 10.92 1.05
C SER A 51 -10.80 10.43 -0.27
N ILE A 52 -9.89 9.45 -0.18
CA ILE A 52 -9.20 8.88 -1.35
C ILE A 52 -10.22 8.18 -2.24
N HIS A 53 -10.13 8.41 -3.54
CA HIS A 53 -11.03 7.84 -4.52
C HIS A 53 -10.86 6.31 -4.59
N ASN A 54 -11.95 5.58 -4.40
CA ASN A 54 -11.92 4.13 -4.26
C ASN A 54 -13.17 3.47 -4.87
N GLN A 55 -13.06 2.18 -5.16
CA GLN A 55 -14.17 1.33 -5.60
C GLN A 55 -14.04 -0.07 -5.02
N GLN A 56 -15.13 -0.83 -5.13
CA GLN A 56 -15.22 -2.20 -4.64
C GLN A 56 -15.75 -3.12 -5.74
N ASN A 57 -15.23 -4.34 -5.81
CA ASN A 57 -15.79 -5.40 -6.64
C ASN A 57 -15.90 -5.07 -8.15
N VAL A 58 -14.99 -4.25 -8.69
CA VAL A 58 -14.96 -3.86 -10.11
C VAL A 58 -13.99 -4.78 -10.86
N LEU A 59 -14.47 -5.38 -11.96
CA LEU A 59 -13.63 -6.19 -12.86
C LEU A 59 -12.78 -5.27 -13.74
N PHE A 60 -11.48 -5.50 -13.82
CA PHE A 60 -10.60 -4.68 -14.65
C PHE A 60 -10.63 -5.21 -16.09
N THR A 61 -11.38 -4.55 -16.96
CA THR A 61 -11.67 -5.03 -18.32
C THR A 61 -10.68 -4.55 -19.38
N GLU A 62 -9.98 -3.43 -19.12
CA GLU A 62 -9.16 -2.75 -20.13
C GLU A 62 -7.66 -3.01 -19.98
N LEU A 63 -7.24 -3.65 -18.88
CA LEU A 63 -5.82 -3.88 -18.62
C LEU A 63 -5.29 -5.06 -19.43
N GLU A 64 -4.08 -4.91 -19.97
CA GLU A 64 -3.39 -6.00 -20.66
C GLU A 64 -3.06 -7.15 -19.67
N PRO A 65 -3.18 -8.42 -20.07
CA PRO A 65 -2.86 -9.52 -19.16
C PRO A 65 -1.39 -9.56 -18.74
N ILE A 66 -1.13 -9.60 -17.43
CA ILE A 66 0.24 -9.59 -16.88
C ILE A 66 0.99 -10.92 -17.15
N THR A 67 0.28 -12.05 -17.25
CA THR A 67 0.86 -13.38 -17.48
C THR A 67 0.69 -13.87 -18.93
N ASN A 68 -0.52 -14.26 -19.33
CA ASN A 68 -0.84 -14.72 -20.68
C ASN A 68 -2.26 -14.29 -21.09
N SER A 69 -2.62 -14.46 -22.36
CA SER A 69 -3.91 -14.01 -22.91
C SER A 69 -5.14 -14.71 -22.32
N GLY A 70 -4.96 -15.82 -21.60
CA GLY A 70 -6.03 -16.53 -20.89
C GLY A 70 -6.11 -16.18 -19.40
N ALA A 71 -5.33 -15.22 -18.92
CA ALA A 71 -5.35 -14.83 -17.52
C ALA A 71 -6.71 -14.25 -17.12
N ILE A 72 -7.17 -14.61 -15.93
CA ILE A 72 -8.40 -14.07 -15.36
C ILE A 72 -8.17 -12.58 -15.07
N GLN A 73 -9.12 -11.74 -15.47
CA GLN A 73 -9.08 -10.31 -15.16
C GLN A 73 -9.18 -10.10 -13.64
N PRO A 74 -8.37 -9.21 -13.05
CA PRO A 74 -8.42 -8.94 -11.62
C PRO A 74 -9.76 -8.28 -11.25
N LYS A 75 -10.26 -8.65 -10.08
CA LYS A 75 -11.51 -8.12 -9.50
C LYS A 75 -11.32 -8.00 -7.99
N PRO A 76 -10.56 -7.00 -7.53
CA PRO A 76 -10.32 -6.79 -6.10
C PRO A 76 -11.63 -6.47 -5.36
N ASP A 77 -11.74 -6.95 -4.12
CA ASP A 77 -12.85 -6.60 -3.22
C ASP A 77 -12.89 -5.11 -2.94
N PHE A 78 -11.70 -4.50 -2.79
CA PHE A 78 -11.51 -3.06 -2.63
C PHE A 78 -10.20 -2.61 -3.27
N PHE A 79 -10.21 -1.42 -3.86
CA PHE A 79 -9.00 -0.73 -4.30
C PHE A 79 -9.22 0.78 -4.30
N ASP A 80 -8.12 1.51 -4.18
CA ASP A 80 -8.09 2.95 -4.35
C ASP A 80 -7.07 3.36 -5.44
N GLY A 81 -7.10 4.64 -5.80
CA GLY A 81 -6.21 5.22 -6.81
C GLY A 81 -6.59 6.66 -7.13
N ALA A 82 -6.03 7.19 -8.22
CA ALA A 82 -6.29 8.56 -8.67
C ALA A 82 -7.67 8.71 -9.32
N CYS A 83 -8.22 9.93 -9.28
CA CYS A 83 -9.37 10.23 -10.12
C CYS A 83 -8.91 10.34 -11.57
N LEU A 84 -9.73 9.89 -12.53
CA LEU A 84 -9.40 10.07 -13.95
C LEU A 84 -9.08 11.53 -14.25
N GLY A 85 -9.80 12.47 -13.62
CA GLY A 85 -9.63 13.92 -13.68
C GLY A 85 -8.25 14.47 -13.30
N ASP A 86 -7.41 13.69 -12.61
CA ASP A 86 -6.12 14.14 -12.11
C ASP A 86 -4.96 13.85 -13.09
N LEU A 87 -5.16 12.93 -14.06
CA LEU A 87 -4.10 12.60 -15.03
C LEU A 87 -3.97 13.67 -16.12
N ASP A 88 -2.78 13.94 -16.64
CA ASP A 88 -2.67 14.81 -17.83
C ASP A 88 -3.42 14.20 -19.04
N GLN A 89 -3.98 15.04 -19.91
CA GLN A 89 -4.67 14.55 -21.10
C GLN A 89 -3.76 13.74 -22.04
N ASN A 90 -2.46 14.08 -22.13
CA ASN A 90 -1.51 13.32 -22.95
C ASN A 90 -1.16 11.96 -22.33
N ILE A 91 -1.20 11.86 -21.00
CA ILE A 91 -0.99 10.60 -20.27
C ILE A 91 -2.22 9.71 -20.45
N ARG A 92 -3.44 10.26 -20.26
CA ARG A 92 -4.70 9.52 -20.41
C ARG A 92 -4.90 8.95 -21.82
N ASN A 93 -4.36 9.62 -22.83
CA ASN A 93 -4.49 9.21 -24.23
C ASN A 93 -3.32 8.35 -24.72
N ASN A 94 -2.32 8.07 -23.88
CA ASN A 94 -1.22 7.21 -24.24
C ASN A 94 -1.65 5.73 -24.17
N GLU A 95 -1.47 4.98 -25.26
CA GLU A 95 -1.90 3.58 -25.35
C GLU A 95 -1.24 2.69 -24.29
N GLY A 96 0.05 2.90 -24.01
CA GLY A 96 0.78 2.13 -22.99
C GLY A 96 0.29 2.40 -21.57
N ILE A 97 -0.14 3.63 -21.27
CA ILE A 97 -0.75 3.97 -19.98
C ILE A 97 -2.19 3.44 -19.89
N LEU A 98 -2.97 3.56 -20.97
CA LEU A 98 -4.34 3.05 -21.03
C LEU A 98 -4.40 1.56 -20.70
N SER A 99 -3.55 0.75 -21.34
CA SER A 99 -3.54 -0.70 -21.14
C SER A 99 -2.82 -1.16 -19.86
N ALA A 100 -2.04 -0.29 -19.21
CA ALA A 100 -1.34 -0.61 -17.98
C ALA A 100 -2.05 -0.14 -16.69
N ALA A 101 -2.70 1.02 -16.74
CA ALA A 101 -3.08 1.78 -15.54
C ALA A 101 -4.54 2.24 -15.50
N ILE A 102 -5.33 2.10 -16.57
CA ILE A 102 -6.74 2.53 -16.59
C ILE A 102 -7.64 1.28 -16.55
N PRO A 103 -8.21 0.90 -15.39
CA PRO A 103 -8.80 -0.43 -15.23
C PRO A 103 -10.08 -0.67 -16.05
N THR A 104 -10.86 0.38 -16.26
CA THR A 104 -12.16 0.33 -16.96
C THR A 104 -12.39 1.59 -17.79
N LYS A 105 -13.39 1.57 -18.67
CA LYS A 105 -13.87 2.79 -19.37
C LYS A 105 -14.78 3.67 -18.53
N HIS A 106 -15.14 3.26 -17.31
CA HIS A 106 -16.06 4.02 -16.47
C HIS A 106 -15.31 5.19 -15.81
N PRO A 107 -15.76 6.45 -16.01
CA PRO A 107 -15.00 7.64 -15.59
C PRO A 107 -14.92 7.84 -14.06
N ASN A 108 -15.74 7.12 -13.30
CA ASN A 108 -15.82 7.19 -11.83
C ASN A 108 -15.12 6.00 -11.15
N VAL A 109 -14.37 5.20 -11.91
CA VAL A 109 -13.53 4.13 -11.37
C VAL A 109 -12.11 4.68 -11.21
N PRO A 110 -11.45 4.45 -10.07
CA PRO A 110 -10.08 4.86 -9.88
C PRO A 110 -9.17 4.35 -10.99
N VAL A 111 -8.26 5.21 -11.41
CA VAL A 111 -7.17 4.87 -12.32
C VAL A 111 -5.87 4.85 -11.55
N VAL A 112 -4.85 4.21 -12.11
CA VAL A 112 -3.55 4.04 -11.46
C VAL A 112 -3.72 3.40 -10.07
N PRO A 113 -4.37 2.24 -9.97
CA PRO A 113 -4.62 1.65 -8.67
C PRO A 113 -3.30 1.21 -8.04
N ASN A 114 -3.11 1.54 -6.77
CA ASN A 114 -1.84 1.32 -6.06
C ASN A 114 -2.05 0.84 -4.61
N PHE A 115 -3.30 0.77 -4.14
CA PHE A 115 -3.67 0.01 -2.95
C PHE A 115 -4.83 -0.93 -3.24
N PHE A 116 -4.73 -2.15 -2.72
CA PHE A 116 -5.74 -3.21 -2.87
C PHE A 116 -6.04 -3.87 -1.53
N LEU A 117 -7.26 -4.38 -1.36
CA LEU A 117 -7.61 -5.20 -0.20
C LEU A 117 -8.50 -6.36 -0.66
N GLU A 118 -8.06 -7.57 -0.30
CA GLU A 118 -8.83 -8.81 -0.48
C GLU A 118 -9.32 -9.33 0.87
N VAL A 119 -10.59 -9.69 0.91
CA VAL A 119 -11.28 -10.16 2.10
C VAL A 119 -11.58 -11.63 1.96
N GLN A 120 -11.50 -12.36 3.06
CA GLN A 120 -11.98 -13.74 3.14
C GLN A 120 -12.94 -13.88 4.31
N GLY A 121 -14.06 -14.56 4.04
CA GLY A 121 -15.04 -14.96 5.03
C GLY A 121 -14.44 -15.91 6.09
N PRO A 122 -15.20 -16.26 7.15
CA PRO A 122 -14.70 -17.13 8.22
C PRO A 122 -14.19 -18.49 7.74
N ASP A 123 -14.92 -19.11 6.82
CA ASP A 123 -14.58 -20.40 6.20
C ASP A 123 -13.78 -20.24 4.88
N GLY A 124 -13.41 -19.00 4.54
CA GLY A 124 -12.60 -18.68 3.38
C GLY A 124 -11.16 -19.18 3.51
N ASN A 125 -10.44 -19.22 2.39
CA ASN A 125 -9.07 -19.71 2.37
C ASN A 125 -8.09 -18.53 2.32
N ALA A 126 -7.35 -18.31 3.40
CA ALA A 126 -6.36 -17.23 3.48
C ALA A 126 -5.31 -17.28 2.35
N SER A 127 -4.96 -18.47 1.85
CA SER A 127 -4.04 -18.61 0.72
C SER A 127 -4.65 -18.17 -0.63
N VAL A 128 -5.98 -18.13 -0.75
CA VAL A 128 -6.69 -17.58 -1.92
C VAL A 128 -6.56 -16.05 -1.88
N ALA A 129 -6.91 -15.42 -0.75
CA ALA A 129 -6.73 -13.97 -0.57
C ALA A 129 -5.28 -13.52 -0.83
N GLN A 130 -4.28 -14.25 -0.30
CA GLN A 130 -2.88 -13.92 -0.54
C GLN A 130 -2.50 -13.98 -2.02
N ARG A 131 -3.02 -14.97 -2.78
CA ARG A 131 -2.76 -15.09 -4.21
C ARG A 131 -3.44 -13.97 -5.00
N GLN A 132 -4.67 -13.60 -4.64
CA GLN A 132 -5.35 -12.49 -5.28
C GLN A 132 -4.67 -11.16 -4.96
N ALA A 133 -4.33 -10.90 -3.69
CA ALA A 133 -3.60 -9.70 -3.28
C ALA A 133 -2.23 -9.56 -3.95
N CYS A 134 -1.56 -10.68 -4.28
CA CYS A 134 -0.36 -10.72 -5.11
C CYS A 134 -0.67 -10.34 -6.56
N TYR A 135 -1.72 -10.93 -7.12
CA TYR A 135 -2.13 -10.71 -8.49
C TYR A 135 -2.55 -9.26 -8.73
N ASP A 136 -3.41 -8.70 -7.88
CA ASP A 136 -3.88 -7.32 -7.97
C ASP A 136 -2.74 -6.32 -7.75
N GLY A 137 -1.91 -6.55 -6.73
CA GLY A 137 -0.74 -5.72 -6.46
C GLY A 137 0.27 -5.72 -7.62
N ALA A 138 0.37 -6.81 -8.39
CA ALA A 138 1.19 -6.84 -9.60
C ALA A 138 0.63 -5.91 -10.70
N TYR A 139 -0.69 -5.84 -10.89
CA TYR A 139 -1.31 -4.87 -11.80
C TYR A 139 -1.06 -3.43 -11.35
N GLY A 140 -1.22 -3.14 -10.06
CA GLY A 140 -0.96 -1.79 -9.57
C GLY A 140 0.51 -1.39 -9.68
N THR A 141 1.43 -2.32 -9.40
CA THR A 141 2.88 -2.10 -9.60
C THR A 141 3.18 -1.78 -11.06
N ARG A 142 2.56 -2.49 -12.00
CA ARG A 142 2.69 -2.18 -13.43
C ARG A 142 2.11 -0.81 -13.78
N ALA A 143 0.98 -0.43 -13.19
CA ALA A 143 0.37 0.87 -13.41
C ALA A 143 1.31 2.01 -13.01
N ILE A 144 1.87 1.95 -11.79
CA ILE A 144 2.84 2.95 -11.30
C ILE A 144 4.13 2.92 -12.14
N HIS A 145 4.65 1.73 -12.44
CA HIS A 145 5.86 1.59 -13.25
C HIS A 145 5.72 2.20 -14.65
N ALA A 146 4.55 2.02 -15.29
CA ALA A 146 4.27 2.60 -16.59
C ALA A 146 4.25 4.13 -16.56
N LEU A 147 3.73 4.73 -15.48
CA LEU A 147 3.73 6.18 -15.30
C LEU A 147 5.11 6.74 -15.01
N GLN A 148 5.88 6.09 -14.13
CA GLN A 148 7.26 6.48 -13.82
C GLN A 148 8.16 6.47 -15.05
N ASN A 149 7.86 5.62 -16.02
CA ASN A 149 8.60 5.48 -17.27
C ASN A 149 7.93 6.21 -18.46
N TYR A 150 6.94 7.07 -18.20
CA TYR A 150 6.30 7.83 -19.26
C TYR A 150 7.31 8.79 -19.92
N LYS A 151 7.52 8.61 -21.24
CA LYS A 151 8.52 9.32 -22.08
C LYS A 151 9.98 8.93 -21.85
N GLU A 152 10.25 7.96 -20.99
CA GLU A 152 11.59 7.38 -20.90
C GLU A 152 11.88 6.52 -22.14
N THR A 153 13.10 6.61 -22.66
CA THR A 153 13.51 5.82 -23.84
C THR A 153 13.71 4.36 -23.50
N ASP A 154 14.23 4.09 -22.31
CA ASP A 154 14.49 2.76 -21.78
C ASP A 154 13.83 2.63 -20.39
N PRO A 155 13.09 1.54 -20.11
CA PRO A 155 12.46 1.36 -18.80
C PRO A 155 13.48 1.26 -17.66
N ILE A 156 13.28 2.09 -16.64
CA ILE A 156 14.04 2.13 -15.39
C ILE A 156 13.35 1.25 -14.36
N TYR A 157 14.15 0.46 -13.64
CA TYR A 157 13.70 -0.40 -12.53
C TYR A 157 14.51 -0.05 -11.29
N ASP A 158 13.95 0.76 -10.39
CA ASP A 158 14.61 1.19 -9.17
C ASP A 158 14.49 0.19 -8.01
N GLY A 159 13.59 -0.80 -8.16
CA GLY A 159 13.33 -1.85 -7.17
C GLY A 159 12.55 -1.37 -5.94
N ASN A 160 12.03 -0.15 -5.95
CA ASN A 160 11.24 0.39 -4.85
C ASN A 160 9.79 -0.10 -4.92
N ALA A 161 9.11 -0.07 -3.78
CA ALA A 161 7.71 -0.42 -3.67
C ALA A 161 6.85 0.82 -3.61
N TYR A 162 5.94 0.95 -4.58
CA TYR A 162 4.99 2.07 -4.71
C TYR A 162 3.53 1.59 -4.69
N THR A 163 3.35 0.27 -4.66
CA THR A 163 2.05 -0.38 -4.63
C THR A 163 1.98 -1.27 -3.40
N TYR A 164 0.81 -1.29 -2.77
CA TYR A 164 0.56 -2.02 -1.54
C TYR A 164 -0.71 -2.84 -1.66
N SER A 165 -0.79 -3.95 -0.94
CA SER A 165 -2.06 -4.66 -0.78
C SER A 165 -2.24 -5.17 0.63
N SER A 166 -3.48 -5.40 1.01
CA SER A 166 -3.83 -6.01 2.28
C SER A 166 -4.71 -7.23 2.09
N THR A 167 -4.66 -8.13 3.06
CA THR A 167 -5.64 -9.22 3.17
C THR A 167 -6.30 -9.16 4.52
N TYR A 168 -7.62 -9.32 4.56
CA TYR A 168 -8.38 -9.49 5.81
C TYR A 168 -9.04 -10.85 5.86
N TYR A 169 -8.70 -11.65 6.88
CA TYR A 169 -9.32 -12.95 7.10
C TYR A 169 -10.19 -12.93 8.36
N ALA A 170 -11.51 -12.95 8.16
CA ALA A 170 -12.49 -12.83 9.25
C ALA A 170 -12.42 -13.98 10.25
N GLY A 171 -12.11 -15.20 9.78
CA GLY A 171 -12.06 -16.39 10.64
C GLY A 171 -11.03 -16.30 11.77
N THR A 172 -10.01 -15.46 11.59
CA THR A 172 -9.04 -15.14 12.65
C THR A 172 -9.02 -13.68 13.05
N GLY A 173 -9.78 -12.80 12.38
CA GLY A 173 -9.69 -11.36 12.55
C GLY A 173 -8.33 -10.78 12.16
N THR A 174 -7.60 -11.39 11.23
CA THR A 174 -6.21 -10.99 10.91
C THR A 174 -6.17 -10.08 9.68
N LEU A 175 -5.51 -8.92 9.81
CA LEU A 175 -5.15 -8.04 8.70
C LEU A 175 -3.65 -8.19 8.40
N GLN A 176 -3.27 -8.42 7.15
CA GLN A 176 -1.87 -8.45 6.72
C GLN A 176 -1.63 -7.37 5.66
N LEU A 177 -0.44 -6.80 5.63
CA LEU A 177 -0.04 -5.79 4.65
C LEU A 177 1.18 -6.27 3.86
N TYR A 178 1.15 -6.01 2.56
CA TYR A 178 2.16 -6.39 1.60
C TYR A 178 2.61 -5.17 0.80
N ALA A 179 3.89 -5.13 0.48
CA ALA A 179 4.48 -4.20 -0.46
C ALA A 179 4.82 -4.91 -1.76
N HIS A 180 4.63 -4.23 -2.88
CA HIS A 180 4.85 -4.75 -4.22
C HIS A 180 5.88 -3.91 -4.96
N HIS A 181 6.81 -4.59 -5.63
CA HIS A 181 7.81 -3.93 -6.47
C HIS A 181 8.05 -4.72 -7.75
N VAL A 182 8.61 -4.03 -8.75
CA VAL A 182 8.95 -4.59 -10.06
C VAL A 182 10.46 -4.70 -10.20
N THR A 183 10.92 -5.77 -10.83
CA THR A 183 12.32 -5.93 -11.24
C THR A 183 12.42 -6.09 -12.75
N ALA A 184 13.58 -5.69 -13.29
CA ALA A 184 13.89 -5.87 -14.70
C ALA A 184 13.74 -7.33 -15.15
N PRO A 185 13.39 -7.58 -16.42
CA PRO A 185 13.42 -8.92 -17.02
C PRO A 185 14.79 -9.60 -16.83
N ALA A 186 14.81 -10.91 -16.62
CA ALA A 186 16.06 -11.65 -16.43
C ALA A 186 16.82 -11.84 -17.75
N THR A 187 16.11 -11.88 -18.88
CA THR A 187 16.69 -11.95 -20.22
C THR A 187 16.04 -10.98 -21.20
N VAL A 188 16.73 -10.71 -22.31
CA VAL A 188 16.18 -9.88 -23.40
C VAL A 188 14.94 -10.58 -23.98
N ASN A 189 13.82 -9.86 -24.06
CA ASN A 189 12.49 -10.31 -24.48
C ASN A 189 11.62 -10.99 -23.40
N GLU A 190 12.10 -11.13 -22.17
CA GLU A 190 11.22 -11.51 -21.05
C GLU A 190 10.40 -10.33 -20.54
N ARG A 191 9.33 -10.65 -19.80
CA ARG A 191 8.50 -9.64 -19.12
C ARG A 191 9.13 -9.26 -17.78
N PRO A 192 8.82 -8.05 -17.26
CA PRO A 192 9.17 -7.68 -15.89
C PRO A 192 8.58 -8.67 -14.88
N GLN A 193 9.25 -8.82 -13.75
CA GLN A 193 8.78 -9.65 -12.64
C GLN A 193 8.21 -8.76 -11.54
N TYR A 194 7.11 -9.21 -10.93
CA TYR A 194 6.41 -8.51 -9.87
C TYR A 194 6.52 -9.33 -8.60
N HIS A 195 6.90 -8.67 -7.50
CA HIS A 195 7.22 -9.33 -6.25
C HIS A 195 6.36 -8.76 -5.13
N MET A 196 5.74 -9.64 -4.37
CA MET A 196 4.97 -9.29 -3.17
C MET A 196 5.77 -9.69 -1.93
N THR A 197 5.96 -8.75 -0.99
CA THR A 197 6.61 -9.01 0.30
C THR A 197 5.68 -8.60 1.44
N GLN A 198 5.44 -9.49 2.39
CA GLN A 198 4.68 -9.14 3.60
C GLN A 198 5.52 -8.20 4.47
N ILE A 199 4.97 -7.04 4.81
CA ILE A 199 5.68 -6.00 5.58
C ILE A 199 5.12 -5.81 7.00
N ASP A 200 3.87 -6.20 7.26
CA ASP A 200 3.29 -6.17 8.62
C ASP A 200 2.05 -7.09 8.73
N GLY A 201 1.52 -7.25 9.94
CA GLY A 201 0.27 -7.95 10.22
C GLY A 201 -0.27 -7.72 11.63
N TRP A 202 -1.59 -7.69 11.77
CA TRP A 202 -2.29 -7.36 13.00
C TRP A 202 -3.45 -8.31 13.28
N GLN A 203 -3.57 -8.68 14.55
CA GLN A 203 -4.75 -9.36 15.09
C GLN A 203 -5.78 -8.29 15.49
N MET A 204 -6.82 -8.13 14.67
CA MET A 204 -7.82 -7.07 14.77
C MET A 204 -8.92 -7.41 15.78
N THR A 205 -9.13 -8.67 16.16
CA THR A 205 -10.17 -9.03 17.15
C THR A 205 -9.60 -9.46 18.50
N GLY A 206 -8.27 -9.44 18.66
CA GLY A 206 -7.60 -9.89 19.88
C GLY A 206 -7.80 -8.95 21.08
N CYS A 207 -7.86 -9.56 22.28
CA CYS A 207 -8.11 -8.88 23.55
C CYS A 207 -7.16 -7.72 23.86
N GLU A 208 -7.64 -6.80 24.68
CA GLU A 208 -6.87 -5.72 25.28
C GLU A 208 -6.08 -6.24 26.49
N CYS A 209 -4.93 -6.89 26.28
CA CYS A 209 -4.02 -7.17 27.38
C CYS A 209 -3.09 -5.96 27.61
N GLN A 210 -3.01 -5.51 28.86
CA GLN A 210 -2.35 -4.30 29.35
C GLN A 210 -0.83 -4.23 29.10
N SER A 211 -0.24 -5.22 28.42
CA SER A 211 1.19 -5.28 28.08
C SER A 211 1.50 -4.97 26.61
N HIS A 212 0.49 -4.81 25.75
CA HIS A 212 0.68 -4.47 24.33
C HIS A 212 -0.23 -3.30 23.92
N PRO A 213 0.21 -2.40 23.02
CA PRO A 213 -0.49 -1.16 22.72
C PRO A 213 -1.95 -1.43 22.29
N SER A 214 -2.88 -0.60 22.79
CA SER A 214 -4.35 -0.70 22.64
C SER A 214 -4.80 -1.14 21.24
N TYR A 215 -5.97 -1.77 21.13
CA TYR A 215 -6.57 -2.08 19.83
C TYR A 215 -6.58 -0.87 18.90
N ALA A 216 -6.89 0.31 19.45
CA ALA A 216 -6.76 1.57 18.74
C ALA A 216 -5.35 1.78 18.16
N LYS A 217 -4.25 1.49 18.89
CA LYS A 217 -2.87 1.51 18.34
C LYS A 217 -2.58 0.43 17.29
N ARG A 218 -3.21 -0.74 17.35
CA ARG A 218 -3.04 -1.82 16.36
C ARG A 218 -3.79 -1.52 15.07
N ALA A 219 -5.07 -1.14 15.19
CA ALA A 219 -5.85 -0.60 14.10
C ALA A 219 -5.26 0.74 13.58
N ARG A 220 -4.58 1.54 14.42
CA ARG A 220 -3.77 2.70 14.01
C ARG A 220 -2.58 2.27 13.16
N ARG A 221 -1.85 1.21 13.52
CA ARG A 221 -0.70 0.73 12.74
C ARG A 221 -1.12 0.07 11.43
N GLY A 222 -2.17 -0.75 11.45
CA GLY A 222 -2.79 -1.31 10.24
C GLY A 222 -3.25 -0.21 9.28
N ARG A 223 -4.11 0.68 9.78
CA ARG A 223 -4.61 1.82 8.99
C ARG A 223 -3.51 2.81 8.63
N ARG A 224 -2.46 2.97 9.43
CA ARG A 224 -1.30 3.81 9.12
C ARG A 224 -0.42 3.17 8.06
N ALA A 225 -0.11 1.89 8.13
CA ALA A 225 0.74 1.29 7.12
C ALA A 225 0.01 1.26 5.77
N SER A 226 -1.32 1.03 5.78
CA SER A 226 -2.18 1.29 4.61
C SER A 226 -2.26 2.78 4.26
N ALA A 227 -2.26 3.72 5.21
CA ALA A 227 -2.32 5.15 4.92
C ALA A 227 -0.95 5.78 4.58
N THR A 228 0.17 5.21 5.01
CA THR A 228 1.56 5.60 4.72
C THR A 228 1.91 5.10 3.34
N ALA A 229 1.48 3.88 3.00
CA ALA A 229 1.33 3.47 1.59
C ALA A 229 0.54 4.51 0.79
N ARG A 230 -0.61 4.96 1.30
CA ARG A 230 -1.42 6.03 0.66
C ARG A 230 -0.82 7.45 0.73
N PHE A 231 0.09 7.76 1.65
CA PHE A 231 0.69 9.10 1.82
C PHE A 231 1.99 9.22 1.02
N GLU A 232 2.79 8.16 0.94
CA GLU A 232 3.83 8.02 -0.06
C GLU A 232 3.20 8.15 -1.46
N ASP A 233 2.01 7.58 -1.65
CA ASP A 233 1.21 7.81 -2.86
C ASP A 233 0.64 9.22 -2.99
N GLU A 234 0.23 9.93 -1.94
CA GLU A 234 -0.19 11.35 -2.05
C GLU A 234 1.01 12.26 -2.42
N ASP A 235 2.18 12.06 -1.81
CA ASP A 235 3.41 12.78 -2.16
C ASP A 235 3.92 12.38 -3.57
N GLU A 236 3.72 11.12 -3.98
CA GLU A 236 4.06 10.66 -5.33
C GLU A 236 3.02 11.04 -6.37
N THR A 237 1.73 11.09 -6.05
CA THR A 237 0.69 11.66 -6.92
C THR A 237 0.83 13.17 -7.00
N GLU A 238 1.24 13.87 -5.94
CA GLU A 238 1.69 15.27 -6.02
C GLU A 238 2.98 15.41 -6.83
N ALA A 239 3.96 14.49 -6.70
CA ALA A 239 5.18 14.50 -7.50
C ALA A 239 4.87 14.22 -8.98
N ILE A 240 4.04 13.23 -9.29
CA ILE A 240 3.50 12.90 -10.61
C ILE A 240 2.70 14.11 -11.14
N SER A 241 1.87 14.75 -10.32
CA SER A 241 1.16 15.99 -10.63
C SER A 241 2.12 17.17 -10.92
N SER A 242 3.28 17.20 -10.27
CA SER A 242 4.34 18.18 -10.51
C SER A 242 5.11 17.93 -11.81
N TYR A 243 5.30 16.67 -12.22
CA TYR A 243 5.77 16.26 -13.55
C TYR A 243 4.73 16.56 -14.65
N VAL A 244 3.44 16.52 -14.30
CA VAL A 244 2.28 16.79 -15.17
C VAL A 244 2.08 18.29 -15.44
N ASN A 245 2.31 19.17 -14.46
CA ASN A 245 2.08 20.62 -14.60
C ASN A 245 3.28 21.44 -15.10
N LYS A 246 4.50 20.92 -14.96
CA LYS A 246 5.70 21.51 -15.56
C LYS A 246 6.19 20.54 -16.61
N GLY A 247 5.84 20.78 -17.87
CA GLY A 247 6.50 20.11 -19.00
C GLY A 247 8.01 20.03 -18.73
N SER A 248 8.58 18.85 -18.99
CA SER A 248 9.93 18.42 -18.62
C SER A 248 10.97 19.57 -18.64
N PRO A 249 11.95 19.61 -17.71
CA PRO A 249 13.02 20.59 -17.76
C PRO A 249 13.66 20.57 -19.15
N ASN A 250 13.81 21.75 -19.77
CA ASN A 250 14.41 21.88 -21.09
C ASN A 250 15.77 21.15 -21.15
N PRO A 251 16.11 20.52 -22.28
CA PRO A 251 17.38 19.80 -22.44
C PRO A 251 18.53 20.80 -22.32
N GLY A 252 19.16 20.83 -21.14
CA GLY A 252 20.18 21.81 -20.76
C GLY A 252 20.06 22.37 -19.34
N GLN A 253 18.93 22.14 -18.64
CA GLN A 253 18.87 22.35 -17.19
C GLN A 253 19.13 21.02 -16.48
N GLU A 254 20.04 21.01 -15.49
CA GLU A 254 20.26 19.86 -14.62
C GLU A 254 18.91 19.30 -14.17
N SER A 255 18.73 17.99 -14.35
CA SER A 255 17.63 17.24 -13.75
C SER A 255 17.46 17.71 -12.31
N PRO A 256 16.23 17.96 -11.82
CA PRO A 256 16.02 18.25 -10.41
C PRO A 256 16.61 17.07 -9.66
N ASN A 257 17.79 17.31 -9.08
CA ASN A 257 18.55 16.31 -8.36
C ASN A 257 17.59 15.84 -7.28
N LEU A 258 17.08 14.61 -7.41
CA LEU A 258 16.48 13.89 -6.29
C LEU A 258 17.51 14.05 -5.19
N LYS A 259 17.24 14.94 -4.23
CA LYS A 259 18.07 15.02 -3.05
C LYS A 259 17.92 13.66 -2.42
N ALA A 260 18.91 12.80 -2.67
CA ALA A 260 19.10 11.59 -1.92
C ALA A 260 18.84 11.96 -0.46
N PRO A 261 17.95 11.23 0.25
CA PRO A 261 17.74 11.50 1.65
C PRO A 261 19.12 11.48 2.29
N MET A 262 19.47 12.62 2.88
CA MET A 262 20.79 13.00 3.37
C MET A 262 21.69 11.78 3.63
N GLN A 263 22.80 11.66 2.89
CA GLN A 263 23.97 10.96 3.41
C GLN A 263 24.23 11.52 4.81
N LYS A 264 23.84 10.75 5.84
CA LYS A 264 24.20 11.09 7.21
C LYS A 264 25.71 11.08 7.25
N ARG A 265 26.28 12.27 7.35
CA ARG A 265 27.68 12.50 7.74
C ARG A 265 28.00 11.52 8.86
N SER A 266 28.92 10.61 8.59
CA SER A 266 29.63 9.86 9.60
C SER A 266 30.22 10.87 10.59
N ARG A 267 29.77 10.81 11.84
CA ARG A 267 30.44 11.46 12.97
C ARG A 267 30.89 10.40 13.96
N PRO A 268 32.01 10.65 14.66
CA PRO A 268 32.90 9.61 15.12
C PRO A 268 32.28 8.80 16.26
N SER A 269 32.65 7.52 16.29
CA SER A 269 32.53 6.68 17.47
C SER A 269 33.12 7.39 18.70
N THR A 270 32.26 7.81 19.62
CA THR A 270 32.62 8.08 21.00
C THR A 270 31.93 7.05 21.87
N SER A 271 32.65 5.97 22.17
CA SER A 271 32.30 4.99 23.19
C SER A 271 32.11 5.68 24.55
N PRO A 272 31.05 5.40 25.33
CA PRO A 272 31.01 5.80 26.72
C PRO A 272 32.01 4.95 27.54
N PRO A 273 32.68 5.52 28.55
CA PRO A 273 33.71 4.80 29.30
C PRO A 273 33.12 3.65 30.10
N PHE A 274 33.80 2.51 30.04
CA PHE A 274 33.64 1.37 30.92
C PHE A 274 33.72 1.79 32.39
N TYR A 275 32.63 1.62 33.14
CA TYR A 275 32.69 1.61 34.60
C TYR A 275 33.25 0.25 35.06
N SER A 276 34.56 0.22 35.33
CA SER A 276 35.20 -0.86 36.08
C SER A 276 34.79 -0.78 37.55
N LYS A 277 34.00 -1.75 38.04
CA LYS A 277 33.84 -2.00 39.47
C LYS A 277 35.13 -2.66 39.99
N HIS A 278 36.07 -1.85 40.45
CA HIS A 278 37.10 -2.33 41.38
C HIS A 278 36.50 -2.42 42.79
N SER A 279 36.16 -3.64 43.20
CA SER A 279 36.09 -3.99 44.62
C SER A 279 37.52 -4.14 45.12
N LYS A 280 37.99 -3.19 45.94
CA LYS A 280 39.15 -3.37 46.81
C LYS A 280 38.65 -3.48 48.25
N ARG A 281 38.99 -4.62 48.85
CA ARG A 281 39.02 -4.89 50.29
C ARG A 281 40.00 -3.97 51.02
N ASN A 282 39.80 -3.93 52.35
CA ASN A 282 40.63 -3.43 53.47
C ASN A 282 39.94 -2.22 54.14
N HIS A 283 39.61 -2.21 55.44
CA HIS A 283 40.07 -3.00 56.61
C HIS A 283 38.88 -3.46 57.45
#